data_AF-A0A564UUE3-F1
#
_entry.id   AF-A0A564UUE3-F1
#
_cell.length_a   1.000
_cell.length_b   1.000
_cell.length_c   1.000
_cell.angle_alpha   90.00
_cell.angle_beta   90.00
_cell.angle_gamma   90.00
#
_symmetry.space_group_name_H-M   'P 1'
#
loop_
_entity.id
_entity.type
_entity.pdbx_description
1 polymer ?
#
loop_
_entity_poly.entity_id
_entity_poly.type
_entity_poly.pdbx_seq_one_letter_code
_entity_poly.pdbx_strand_id
1 'polypeptide(L)'
;MYLEEEMEQLYKIINKRLYNNDLPVPYFRMHNARYRKKGWNIQYKQNKVCQIDINQKSLDNDKNIVLEMLHQMVHIYCWKQNKKDTSRGGQYHNKIFRDIANEKGLVVDYNKNSGYQVIDISTSLMEEILSEMSIEKILDNIKKMRRL
;
A
#
# COMPACT_ATOMS: atom_id res chain seq x y z
N MET A 1 10.41 -18.62 -5.67
CA MET A 1 9.44 -17.52 -5.70
C MET A 1 10.04 -16.41 -4.85
N TYR A 2 10.17 -15.22 -5.42
CA TYR A 2 10.75 -14.07 -4.73
C TYR A 2 9.67 -13.30 -3.98
N LEU A 3 10.05 -12.60 -2.90
CA LEU A 3 9.12 -11.83 -2.08
C LEU A 3 8.42 -10.72 -2.90
N GLU A 4 9.12 -10.17 -3.89
CA GLU A 4 8.60 -9.23 -4.88
C GLU A 4 7.45 -9.82 -5.71
N GLU A 5 7.54 -11.10 -6.10
CA GLU A 5 6.50 -11.78 -6.89
C GLU A 5 5.22 -11.93 -6.09
N GLU A 6 5.33 -12.30 -4.80
CA GLU A 6 4.17 -12.38 -3.90
C GLU A 6 3.49 -11.03 -3.70
N MET A 7 4.26 -9.94 -3.53
CA MET A 7 3.70 -8.59 -3.44
C MET A 7 3.00 -8.16 -4.72
N GLU A 8 3.57 -8.50 -5.88
CA GLU A 8 2.95 -8.20 -7.17
C GLU A 8 1.63 -8.95 -7.34
N GLN A 9 1.56 -10.23 -6.95
CA GLN A 9 0.31 -10.99 -6.99
C GLN A 9 -0.73 -10.42 -6.01
N LEU A 10 -0.33 -10.10 -4.78
CA LEU A 10 -1.21 -9.44 -3.81
C LEU A 10 -1.79 -8.15 -4.39
N TYR A 11 -0.93 -7.31 -4.96
CA TYR A 11 -1.34 -6.05 -5.60
C TYR A 11 -2.33 -6.28 -6.74
N LYS A 12 -2.05 -7.22 -7.65
CA LYS A 12 -2.92 -7.50 -8.81
C LYS A 12 -4.30 -7.96 -8.38
N ILE A 13 -4.40 -8.80 -7.36
CA ILE A 13 -5.67 -9.28 -6.84
C ILE A 13 -6.47 -8.12 -6.24
N ILE A 14 -5.85 -7.28 -5.39
CA ILE A 14 -6.51 -6.10 -4.81
C ILE A 14 -6.90 -5.09 -5.90
N ASN A 15 -6.04 -4.87 -6.90
CA ASN A 15 -6.30 -3.98 -8.03
C ASN A 15 -7.51 -4.44 -8.86
N LYS A 16 -7.61 -5.74 -9.13
CA LYS A 16 -8.77 -6.33 -9.80
C LYS A 16 -10.05 -6.05 -9.03
N ARG A 17 -10.03 -6.25 -7.71
CA ARG A 17 -11.22 -6.15 -6.85
C ARG A 17 -11.67 -4.70 -6.60
N LEU A 18 -10.75 -3.83 -6.19
CA LEU A 18 -11.10 -2.48 -5.69
C LEU A 18 -10.97 -1.38 -6.75
N TYR A 19 -10.30 -1.69 -7.85
CA TYR A 19 -9.97 -0.72 -8.91
C TYR A 19 -10.27 -1.26 -10.32
N ASN A 20 -10.91 -2.42 -10.48
CA ASN A 20 -11.22 -3.01 -11.79
C ASN A 20 -9.99 -3.14 -12.72
N ASN A 21 -8.82 -3.46 -12.16
CA ASN A 21 -7.52 -3.47 -12.86
C ASN A 21 -7.10 -2.12 -13.47
N ASP A 22 -7.67 -1.01 -13.02
CA ASP A 22 -7.41 0.32 -13.58
C ASP A 22 -6.02 0.84 -13.17
N LEU A 23 -5.45 0.42 -12.03
CA LEU A 23 -4.14 0.90 -11.62
C LEU A 23 -2.99 0.19 -12.37
N PRO A 24 -1.93 0.91 -12.77
CA PRO A 24 -0.73 0.28 -13.28
C PRO A 24 -0.08 -0.59 -12.19
N VAL A 25 0.51 -1.71 -12.59
CA VAL A 25 1.25 -2.58 -11.66
C VAL A 25 2.64 -1.99 -11.41
N PRO A 26 3.00 -1.66 -10.16
CA PRO A 26 4.31 -1.11 -9.84
C PRO A 26 5.39 -2.19 -9.83
N TYR A 27 6.65 -1.78 -10.03
CA TYR A 27 7.80 -2.62 -9.74
C TYR A 27 8.03 -2.68 -8.22
N PHE A 28 8.04 -3.86 -7.64
CA PHE A 28 8.35 -4.06 -6.23
C PHE A 28 9.85 -4.22 -6.03
N ARG A 29 10.42 -3.54 -5.03
CA ARG A 29 11.81 -3.71 -4.62
C ARG A 29 11.89 -3.94 -3.12
N MET A 30 12.40 -5.10 -2.72
CA MET A 30 12.69 -5.37 -1.32
C MET A 30 14.07 -4.85 -0.95
N HIS A 31 14.18 -4.31 0.26
CA HIS A 31 15.49 -3.99 0.84
C HIS A 31 15.50 -4.28 2.33
N ASN A 32 16.70 -4.50 2.87
CA ASN A 32 16.90 -4.79 4.30
C ASN A 32 17.63 -3.61 4.96
N ALA A 33 16.88 -2.53 5.21
CA ALA A 33 17.47 -1.32 5.80
C ALA A 33 17.38 -1.40 7.34
N ARG A 34 18.53 -1.29 8.02
CA ARG A 34 18.60 -1.36 9.49
C ARG A 34 18.02 -0.13 10.21
N TYR A 35 17.91 1.02 9.53
CA TYR A 35 17.68 2.32 10.20
C TYR A 35 16.49 3.15 9.70
N ARG A 36 15.73 2.72 8.67
CA ARG A 36 14.60 3.52 8.17
C ARG A 36 13.29 3.16 8.89
N LYS A 37 12.71 4.15 9.59
CA LYS A 37 11.40 4.06 10.26
C LYS A 37 10.21 3.95 9.30
N LYS A 38 10.31 4.47 8.07
CA LYS A 38 9.26 4.30 7.05
C LYS A 38 9.50 3.01 6.28
N GLY A 39 8.53 2.10 6.36
CA GLY A 39 8.61 0.75 5.82
C GLY A 39 8.35 0.66 4.32
N TRP A 40 7.42 1.47 3.82
CA TRP A 40 6.98 1.47 2.43
C TRP A 40 7.19 2.85 1.83
N ASN A 41 7.63 2.92 0.58
CA ASN A 41 7.80 4.18 -0.14
C ASN A 41 7.53 4.02 -1.63
N ILE A 42 6.68 4.90 -2.16
CA ILE A 42 6.42 5.01 -3.58
C ILE A 42 7.40 5.97 -4.26
N GLN A 43 7.88 5.58 -5.44
CA GLN A 43 8.68 6.44 -6.31
C GLN A 43 8.08 6.49 -7.71
N TYR A 44 7.95 7.70 -8.24
CA TYR A 44 7.53 7.92 -9.63
C TYR A 44 8.77 8.21 -10.47
N LYS A 45 9.13 7.29 -11.38
CA LYS A 45 10.27 7.48 -12.29
C LYS A 45 9.84 8.24 -13.54
N GLN A 46 10.79 8.89 -14.21
CA GLN A 46 10.57 9.74 -15.40
C GLN A 46 9.75 9.07 -16.51
N ASN A 47 9.79 7.74 -16.62
CA ASN A 47 9.04 6.95 -17.61
C ASN A 47 7.64 6.50 -17.14
N LYS A 48 7.02 7.18 -16.16
CA LYS A 48 5.73 6.78 -15.57
C LYS A 48 5.74 5.37 -14.93
N VAL A 49 6.91 4.86 -14.59
CA VAL A 49 7.05 3.61 -13.83
C VAL A 49 6.88 3.94 -12.36
N CYS A 50 5.89 3.31 -11.73
CA CYS A 50 5.73 3.32 -10.29
C CYS A 50 6.61 2.23 -9.67
N GLN A 51 7.41 2.57 -8.66
CA GLN A 51 8.15 1.61 -7.86
C GLN A 51 7.70 1.69 -6.42
N ILE A 52 7.41 0.55 -5.80
CA ILE A 52 7.17 0.44 -4.36
C ILE A 52 8.40 -0.21 -3.72
N ASP A 53 9.09 0.58 -2.91
CA ASP A 53 10.17 0.10 -2.06
C ASP A 53 9.63 -0.37 -0.74
N ILE A 54 10.04 -1.56 -0.32
CA ILE A 54 9.60 -2.15 0.94
C ILE A 54 10.81 -2.57 1.76
N ASN A 55 10.89 -2.07 2.99
CA ASN A 55 11.78 -2.61 4.00
C ASN A 55 11.21 -3.94 4.47
N GLN A 56 11.91 -5.06 4.25
CA GLN A 56 11.39 -6.38 4.65
C GLN A 56 11.03 -6.45 6.15
N LYS A 57 11.72 -5.67 6.99
CA LYS A 57 11.42 -5.59 8.43
C LYS A 57 10.07 -4.96 8.77
N SER A 58 9.49 -4.15 7.88
CA SER A 58 8.15 -3.56 8.10
C SER A 58 7.00 -4.47 7.69
N LEU A 59 7.26 -5.65 7.14
CA LEU A 59 6.23 -6.64 6.83
C LEU A 59 5.78 -7.34 8.12
N ASP A 60 5.04 -6.64 8.97
CA ASP A 60 4.76 -7.07 10.35
C ASP A 60 3.75 -8.23 10.44
N ASN A 61 2.50 -7.92 10.16
CA ASN A 61 1.37 -8.84 10.20
C ASN A 61 0.46 -8.62 8.98
N ASP A 62 -0.44 -9.57 8.74
CA ASP A 62 -1.31 -9.60 7.55
C ASP A 62 -2.12 -8.31 7.39
N LYS A 63 -2.67 -7.77 8.49
CA LYS A 63 -3.39 -6.49 8.49
C LYS A 63 -2.51 -5.32 8.09
N ASN A 64 -1.30 -5.24 8.65
CA ASN A 64 -0.37 -4.18 8.32
C ASN A 64 0.08 -4.24 6.84
N ILE A 65 0.34 -5.44 6.31
CA ILE A 65 0.72 -5.63 4.91
C ILE A 65 -0.39 -5.15 3.97
N VAL A 66 -1.64 -5.55 4.24
CA VAL A 66 -2.79 -5.12 3.45
C VAL A 66 -3.02 -3.61 3.57
N LEU A 67 -2.93 -3.05 4.77
CA LEU A 67 -3.11 -1.61 5.02
C LEU A 67 -2.08 -0.77 4.27
N GLU A 68 -0.79 -1.12 4.36
CA GLU A 68 0.28 -0.41 3.67
C GLU A 68 0.18 -0.57 2.15
N MET A 69 -0.22 -1.74 1.65
CA MET A 69 -0.49 -1.95 0.22
C MET A 69 -1.60 -1.02 -0.27
N LEU A 70 -2.74 -0.98 0.42
CA LEU A 70 -3.86 -0.09 0.08
C LEU A 70 -3.47 1.39 0.16
N HIS A 71 -2.67 1.77 1.15
CA HIS A 71 -2.11 3.12 1.26
C HIS A 71 -1.32 3.50 -0.01
N GLN A 72 -0.41 2.64 -0.46
CA GLN A 72 0.35 2.91 -1.69
C GLN A 72 -0.57 2.93 -2.92
N MET A 73 -1.62 2.11 -2.97
CA MET A 73 -2.61 2.12 -4.06
C MET A 73 -3.40 3.43 -4.13
N VAL A 74 -3.72 4.07 -3.00
CA VAL A 74 -4.34 5.41 -2.98
C VAL A 74 -3.43 6.45 -3.64
N HIS A 75 -2.12 6.41 -3.35
CA HIS A 75 -1.15 7.29 -4.01
C HIS A 75 -1.09 7.05 -5.52
N ILE A 76 -1.05 5.78 -5.95
CA ILE A 76 -1.03 5.41 -7.37
C ILE A 76 -2.30 5.88 -8.07
N TYR A 77 -3.46 5.70 -7.45
CA TYR A 77 -4.73 6.19 -7.97
C TYR A 77 -4.70 7.72 -8.13
N CYS A 78 -4.27 8.46 -7.10
CA CYS A 78 -4.19 9.91 -7.16
C CYS A 78 -3.25 10.38 -8.28
N TRP A 79 -2.07 9.77 -8.39
CA TRP A 79 -1.11 10.06 -9.44
C TRP A 79 -1.69 9.79 -10.85
N LYS A 80 -2.34 8.65 -11.07
CA LYS A 80 -3.00 8.31 -12.34
C LYS A 80 -4.07 9.34 -12.72
N GLN A 81 -4.83 9.81 -11.73
CA GLN A 81 -5.92 10.78 -11.92
C GLN A 81 -5.44 12.25 -11.95
N ASN A 82 -4.12 12.50 -11.95
CA ASN A 82 -3.51 13.83 -11.85
C ASN A 82 -4.00 14.63 -10.62
N LYS A 83 -4.33 13.93 -9.53
CA LYS A 83 -4.75 14.52 -8.27
C LYS A 83 -3.54 14.67 -7.35
N LYS A 84 -3.31 15.89 -6.86
CA LYS A 84 -2.27 16.16 -5.86
C LYS A 84 -2.82 15.82 -4.47
N ASP A 85 -2.41 14.69 -3.93
CA ASP A 85 -2.89 14.08 -2.69
C ASP A 85 -2.03 14.43 -1.45
N THR A 86 -0.89 15.06 -1.67
CA THR A 86 0.04 15.50 -0.63
C THR A 86 0.27 17.02 -0.64
N SER A 87 0.85 17.53 0.46
CA SER A 87 1.19 18.93 0.69
C SER A 87 2.59 19.05 1.27
N ARG A 88 3.13 20.28 1.35
CA ARG A 88 4.51 20.59 1.80
C ARG A 88 5.58 19.69 1.15
N GLY A 89 5.57 19.65 -0.19
CA GLY A 89 6.55 18.87 -0.96
C GLY A 89 6.43 17.35 -0.78
N GLY A 90 5.25 16.84 -0.44
CA GLY A 90 5.02 15.39 -0.24
C GLY A 90 5.05 14.94 1.21
N GLN A 91 5.25 15.85 2.16
CA GLN A 91 5.42 15.50 3.57
C GLN A 91 4.11 15.08 4.26
N TYR A 92 2.97 15.67 3.88
CA TYR A 92 1.69 15.44 4.56
C TYR A 92 0.57 15.15 3.58
N HIS A 93 -0.27 14.16 3.91
CA HIS A 93 -1.52 13.91 3.18
C HIS A 93 -2.50 15.07 3.35
N ASN A 94 -3.20 15.39 2.28
CA ASN A 94 -4.22 16.42 2.26
C ASN A 94 -5.64 15.80 2.22
N LYS A 95 -6.67 16.64 2.14
CA LYS A 95 -8.07 16.21 2.10
C LYS A 95 -8.41 15.30 0.90
N ILE A 96 -7.73 15.45 -0.24
CA ILE A 96 -7.94 14.58 -1.40
C ILE A 96 -7.49 13.16 -1.09
N PHE A 97 -6.32 12.99 -0.45
CA PHE A 97 -5.88 11.68 0.01
C PHE A 97 -6.89 11.08 0.99
N ARG A 98 -7.32 11.85 2.00
CA ARG A 98 -8.32 11.40 2.99
C ARG A 98 -9.58 10.89 2.30
N ASP A 99 -10.15 11.66 1.39
CA ASP A 99 -11.43 11.34 0.76
C ASP A 99 -11.34 10.06 -0.06
N ILE A 100 -10.27 9.91 -0.84
CA ILE A 100 -10.04 8.72 -1.66
C ILE A 100 -9.69 7.52 -0.78
N ALA A 101 -8.87 7.69 0.25
CA ALA A 101 -8.54 6.62 1.19
C ALA A 101 -9.80 6.08 1.89
N ASN A 102 -10.68 6.97 2.37
CA ASN A 102 -11.96 6.59 2.95
C ASN A 102 -12.89 5.89 1.94
N GLU A 103 -12.96 6.38 0.69
CA GLU A 103 -13.72 5.72 -0.39
C GLU A 103 -13.19 4.29 -0.66
N LYS A 104 -11.88 4.10 -0.53
CA LYS A 104 -11.20 2.79 -0.70
C LYS A 104 -11.15 1.96 0.58
N GLY A 105 -11.93 2.33 1.59
CA GLY A 105 -12.15 1.56 2.81
C GLY A 105 -11.03 1.63 3.84
N LEU A 106 -10.10 2.59 3.72
CA LEU A 106 -9.18 2.96 4.79
C LEU A 106 -9.88 3.89 5.78
N VAL A 107 -9.41 3.92 7.03
CA VAL A 107 -9.87 4.86 8.06
C VAL A 107 -8.78 5.91 8.24
N VAL A 108 -9.12 7.16 7.96
CA VAL A 108 -8.19 8.30 8.03
C VAL A 108 -8.61 9.31 9.09
N ASP A 109 -7.67 9.67 9.96
CA ASP A 109 -7.85 10.70 10.99
C ASP A 109 -6.89 11.87 10.80
N TYR A 110 -7.22 13.03 11.37
CA TYR A 110 -6.42 14.24 11.30
C TYR A 110 -5.53 14.40 12.53
N ASN A 111 -4.23 14.51 12.31
CA ASN A 111 -3.26 14.88 13.33
C ASN A 111 -2.74 16.30 13.11
N LYS A 112 -2.79 17.14 14.16
CA LYS A 112 -2.33 18.54 14.09
C LYS A 112 -0.86 18.72 13.66
N ASN A 113 0.00 17.74 13.91
CA ASN A 113 1.44 17.82 13.62
C ASN A 113 1.82 17.16 12.28
N SER A 114 1.02 16.21 11.80
CA SER A 114 1.35 15.39 10.62
C SER A 114 0.27 15.36 9.53
N GLY A 115 -0.82 16.11 9.69
CA GLY A 115 -1.94 16.13 8.73
C GLY A 115 -2.76 14.84 8.78
N TYR A 116 -3.37 14.46 7.66
CA TYR A 116 -4.17 13.24 7.59
C TYR A 116 -3.30 11.98 7.65
N GLN A 117 -3.69 11.01 8.47
CA GLN A 117 -2.99 9.76 8.70
C GLN A 117 -3.96 8.59 8.54
N VAL A 118 -3.55 7.55 7.82
CA VAL A 118 -4.25 6.26 7.84
C VAL A 118 -4.03 5.66 9.22
N ILE A 119 -5.12 5.41 9.95
CA ILE A 119 -5.08 4.83 11.29
C ILE A 119 -5.55 3.37 11.29
N ASP A 120 -6.40 3.01 10.33
CA ASP A 120 -6.89 1.64 10.20
C ASP A 120 -7.43 1.35 8.78
N ILE A 121 -7.90 0.13 8.58
CA ILE A 121 -8.74 -0.33 7.49
C ILE A 121 -10.13 -0.65 8.07
N SER A 122 -11.20 -0.36 7.32
CA SER A 122 -12.54 -0.71 7.74
C SER A 122 -12.69 -2.21 7.95
N THR A 123 -13.40 -2.62 9.00
CA THR A 123 -13.58 -4.04 9.37
C THR A 123 -14.17 -4.84 8.21
N SER A 124 -15.19 -4.31 7.53
CA SER A 124 -15.84 -4.99 6.40
C SER A 124 -14.87 -5.24 5.24
N LEU A 125 -14.06 -4.26 4.86
CA LEU A 125 -13.06 -4.44 3.81
C LEU A 125 -11.98 -5.44 4.24
N MET A 126 -11.55 -5.39 5.50
CA MET A 126 -10.54 -6.32 6.01
C MET A 126 -11.02 -7.77 5.98
N GLU A 127 -12.24 -8.01 6.44
CA GLU A 127 -12.87 -9.34 6.39
C GLU A 127 -13.04 -9.82 4.94
N GLU A 128 -13.49 -8.94 4.05
CA GLU A 128 -13.62 -9.24 2.62
C GLU A 128 -12.27 -9.64 1.99
N ILE A 129 -11.20 -8.89 2.26
CA ILE A 129 -9.86 -9.17 1.72
C ILE A 129 -9.32 -10.50 2.26
N LEU A 130 -9.41 -10.75 3.58
CA LEU A 130 -8.86 -11.97 4.18
C LEU A 130 -9.69 -13.21 3.87
N SER A 131 -10.95 -13.07 3.52
CA SER A 131 -11.79 -14.21 3.10
C SER A 131 -11.35 -14.83 1.76
N GLU A 132 -10.51 -14.14 0.99
CA GLU A 132 -10.00 -14.67 -0.27
C GLU A 132 -8.82 -15.62 -0.05
N MET A 133 -9.05 -16.91 -0.30
CA MET A 133 -8.03 -17.96 -0.16
C MET A 133 -6.71 -17.67 -0.90
N SER A 134 -6.75 -16.99 -2.06
CA SER A 134 -5.51 -16.63 -2.76
C SER A 134 -4.71 -15.57 -2.00
N ILE A 135 -5.37 -14.60 -1.35
CA ILE A 135 -4.70 -13.57 -0.53
C ILE A 135 -4.13 -14.21 0.72
N GLU A 136 -4.89 -15.06 1.42
CA GLU A 136 -4.42 -15.78 2.61
C GLU A 136 -3.14 -16.57 2.31
N LYS A 137 -3.14 -17.34 1.20
CA LYS A 137 -1.98 -18.11 0.76
C LYS A 137 -0.75 -17.23 0.46
N ILE A 138 -0.95 -16.08 -0.19
CA ILE A 138 0.13 -15.14 -0.50
C ILE A 138 0.73 -14.55 0.79
N LEU A 139 -0.11 -14.14 1.74
CA LEU A 139 0.33 -13.59 3.02
C LEU A 139 1.11 -14.64 3.84
N ASP A 140 0.67 -15.90 3.82
CA ASP A 140 1.41 -17.02 4.41
C ASP A 140 2.79 -17.23 3.79
N ASN A 141 2.90 -17.14 2.47
CA ASN A 141 4.16 -17.23 1.76
C ASN A 141 5.10 -16.06 2.11
N ILE A 142 4.57 -14.82 2.14
CA ILE A 142 5.31 -13.62 2.58
C ILE A 142 5.88 -13.81 3.99
N LYS A 143 5.06 -14.30 4.93
CA LYS A 143 5.47 -14.56 6.32
C LYS A 143 6.59 -15.61 6.41
N LYS A 144 6.51 -16.67 5.61
CA LYS A 144 7.55 -17.73 5.56
C LYS A 144 8.87 -17.18 5.01
N MET A 145 8.83 -16.37 3.96
CA MET A 145 10.02 -15.84 3.30
C MET A 145 10.74 -14.76 4.11
N ARG A 146 10.02 -13.93 4.90
CA ARG A 146 10.66 -12.90 5.76
C ARG A 146 11.52 -13.50 6.89
N ARG A 147 11.26 -14.76 7.28
CA ARG A 147 11.99 -15.44 8.37
C ARG A 147 13.34 -16.04 7.93
N LEU A 148 13.65 -15.98 6.63
CA LEU A 148 14.92 -16.42 6.03
C LEU A 148 15.87 -15.24 5.88
#